data_AF-A0A946FD51-F1
#
_entry.id   AF-A0A946FD51-F1
#
_cell.length_a   1.000
_cell.length_b   1.000
_cell.length_c   1.000
_cell.angle_alpha   90.00
_cell.angle_beta   90.00
_cell.angle_gamma   90.00
#
_symmetry.space_group_name_H-M   'P 1'
#
loop_
_entity.id
_entity.type
_entity.pdbx_description
1 polymer ?
#
loop_
_entity_poly.entity_id
_entity_poly.type
_entity_poly.pdbx_seq_one_letter_code
_entity_poly.pdbx_strand_id
1 'polypeptide(L)'
;MNATLISQDFVLEPADNHRLANLCGQFDEHLRQIERRLNIEIASRGNCFRVTGLPGAAQTGLEVIQSLFKMTDQERLDPERIHVCLQETVMDDTGGYEDPSPMQADNDESFEIQTKKKLIRARGKNQKFYLKSIREHDLAFGIGPAGTGKTYLAVASAIDALENEHVRRIVLVRPAVEAGERLGFLPGDLSQKVDPYLRPMYDAL
;
A
#
# COMPACT_ATOMS: atom_id res chain seq x y z
N MET A 1 27.17 20.76 -1.08
CA MET A 1 27.70 19.40 -1.33
C MET A 1 27.08 18.92 -2.63
N ASN A 2 27.88 18.79 -3.69
CA ASN A 2 27.37 18.27 -4.98
C ASN A 2 27.14 16.77 -4.82
N ALA A 3 25.89 16.37 -4.65
CA ALA A 3 25.56 14.96 -4.55
C ALA A 3 25.92 14.26 -5.86
N THR A 4 26.73 13.20 -5.79
CA THR A 4 27.16 12.44 -6.96
C THR A 4 25.99 11.59 -7.44
N LEU A 5 25.43 11.94 -8.59
CA LEU A 5 24.40 11.14 -9.24
C LEU A 5 25.04 9.90 -9.85
N ILE A 6 24.40 8.74 -9.68
CA ILE A 6 24.78 7.49 -10.32
C ILE A 6 23.78 7.18 -11.44
N SER A 7 24.25 6.48 -12.47
CA SER A 7 23.41 5.98 -13.56
C SER A 7 23.57 4.47 -13.63
N GLN A 8 22.46 3.74 -13.64
CA GLN A 8 22.41 2.28 -13.69
C GLN A 8 21.60 1.85 -14.91
N ASP A 9 22.20 0.98 -15.72
CA ASP A 9 21.57 0.37 -16.89
C ASP A 9 21.17 -1.07 -16.56
N PHE A 10 19.95 -1.46 -16.92
CA PHE A 10 19.48 -2.83 -16.78
C PHE A 10 18.51 -3.22 -17.90
N VAL A 11 18.34 -4.52 -18.07
CA VAL A 11 17.49 -5.10 -19.11
C VAL A 11 16.40 -5.93 -18.44
N LEU A 12 15.15 -5.72 -18.86
CA LEU A 12 14.02 -6.53 -18.42
C LEU A 12 13.85 -7.73 -19.36
N GLU A 13 13.83 -8.93 -18.79
CA GLU A 13 13.56 -10.17 -19.49
C GLU A 13 12.37 -10.90 -18.86
N PRO A 14 11.46 -11.51 -19.66
CA PRO A 14 11.50 -11.63 -21.12
C PRO A 14 11.14 -10.31 -21.85
N ALA A 15 11.66 -10.12 -23.07
CA ALA A 15 11.36 -8.96 -23.91
C ALA A 15 9.94 -9.02 -24.51
N ASP A 16 8.93 -8.90 -23.65
CA ASP A 16 7.51 -8.91 -24.04
C ASP A 16 6.98 -7.47 -24.15
N ASN A 17 6.70 -7.06 -25.39
CA ASN A 17 6.21 -5.71 -25.70
C ASN A 17 4.87 -5.39 -25.03
N HIS A 18 3.99 -6.37 -24.80
CA HIS A 18 2.72 -6.13 -24.11
C HIS A 18 2.95 -5.80 -22.64
N ARG A 19 3.86 -6.53 -21.99
CA ARG A 19 4.23 -6.30 -20.59
C ARG A 19 4.98 -4.98 -20.42
N LEU A 20 5.89 -4.65 -21.33
CA LEU A 20 6.59 -3.36 -21.34
C LEU A 20 5.62 -2.20 -21.53
N ALA A 21 4.62 -2.31 -22.42
CA ALA A 21 3.59 -1.29 -22.58
C ALA A 21 2.72 -1.15 -21.33
N ASN A 22 2.37 -2.26 -20.67
CA ASN A 22 1.64 -2.25 -19.39
C ASN A 22 2.45 -1.58 -18.28
N LEU A 23 3.76 -1.83 -18.22
CA LEU A 23 4.69 -1.20 -17.28
C LEU A 23 4.80 0.31 -17.49
N CYS A 24 5.01 0.76 -18.74
CA CYS A 24 5.18 2.19 -19.03
C CYS A 24 3.87 3.00 -18.91
N GLY A 25 2.72 2.37 -19.12
CA GLY A 25 1.43 3.07 -19.13
C GLY A 25 1.28 3.97 -20.35
N GLN A 26 0.21 4.77 -20.39
CA GLN A 26 -0.03 5.65 -21.52
C GLN A 26 0.95 6.82 -21.52
N PHE A 27 1.68 7.04 -22.63
CA PHE A 27 2.69 8.11 -22.74
C PHE A 27 3.72 8.14 -21.60
N ASP A 28 4.15 6.97 -21.15
CA ASP A 28 5.12 6.79 -20.05
C ASP A 28 4.65 7.38 -18.70
N GLU A 29 3.33 7.49 -18.48
CA GLU A 29 2.76 8.06 -17.25
C GLU A 29 3.25 7.36 -15.97
N HIS A 30 3.42 6.04 -16.04
CA HIS A 30 3.88 5.22 -14.92
C HIS A 30 5.33 5.53 -14.57
N LEU A 31 6.19 5.66 -15.58
CA LEU A 31 7.60 6.01 -15.37
C LEU A 31 7.72 7.42 -14.78
N ARG A 32 6.96 8.38 -15.32
CA ARG A 32 6.92 9.76 -14.78
C ARG A 32 6.44 9.82 -13.34
N GLN A 33 5.54 8.94 -12.94
CA GLN A 33 5.06 8.84 -11.57
C GLN A 33 6.18 8.37 -10.62
N ILE A 34 6.97 7.37 -11.06
CA ILE A 34 8.14 6.87 -10.32
C ILE A 34 9.23 7.97 -10.24
N GLU A 35 9.55 8.63 -11.35
CA GLU A 35 10.53 9.73 -11.43
C GLU A 35 10.22 10.83 -10.42
N ARG A 36 8.97 11.33 -10.41
CA ARG A 36 8.54 12.41 -9.49
C ARG A 36 8.60 12.00 -8.03
N ARG A 37 8.33 10.72 -7.73
CA ARG A 37 8.25 10.23 -6.35
C ARG A 37 9.62 10.01 -5.74
N LEU A 38 10.54 9.43 -6.51
CA LEU A 38 11.89 9.09 -6.06
C LEU A 38 12.92 10.19 -6.40
N ASN A 39 12.52 11.21 -7.14
CA ASN A 39 13.38 12.28 -7.64
C ASN A 39 14.57 11.72 -8.47
N ILE A 40 14.23 10.85 -9.42
CA ILE A 40 15.15 10.17 -10.34
C ILE A 40 14.73 10.43 -11.79
N GLU A 41 15.63 10.18 -12.74
CA GLU A 41 15.36 10.18 -14.17
C GLU A 41 15.38 8.76 -14.72
N ILE A 42 14.38 8.38 -15.51
CA ILE A 42 14.23 7.06 -16.11
C ILE A 42 14.19 7.21 -17.64
N ALA A 43 15.15 6.60 -18.33
CA ALA A 43 15.13 6.49 -19.78
C ALA A 43 14.85 5.04 -20.19
N SER A 44 13.81 4.83 -21.01
CA SER A 44 13.44 3.52 -21.54
C SER A 44 13.69 3.45 -23.05
N ARG A 45 14.26 2.33 -23.51
CA ARG A 45 14.42 1.99 -24.94
C ARG A 45 14.15 0.50 -25.12
N GLY A 46 12.91 0.16 -25.48
CA GLY A 46 12.50 -1.24 -25.56
C GLY A 46 12.51 -1.87 -24.17
N ASN A 47 13.25 -2.97 -24.02
CA ASN A 47 13.45 -3.65 -22.74
C ASN A 47 14.67 -3.15 -21.95
N CYS A 48 15.41 -2.18 -22.48
CA CYS A 48 16.55 -1.56 -21.78
C CYS A 48 16.09 -0.31 -21.03
N PHE A 49 16.40 -0.26 -19.73
CA PHE A 49 16.07 0.86 -18.85
C PHE A 49 17.35 1.43 -18.24
N ARG A 50 17.39 2.74 -18.13
CA ARG A 50 18.43 3.51 -17.46
C ARG A 50 17.80 4.34 -16.36
N VAL A 51 18.31 4.20 -15.14
CA VAL A 51 17.87 4.99 -13.98
C VAL A 51 19.04 5.86 -13.52
N THR A 52 18.82 7.17 -13.42
CA THR A 52 19.81 8.14 -12.97
C THR A 52 19.29 8.89 -11.75
N GLY A 53 20.07 8.94 -10.67
CA GLY A 53 19.62 9.55 -9.42
C GLY A 53 20.65 9.47 -8.30
N LEU A 54 20.24 9.83 -7.08
CA LEU A 54 21.04 9.59 -5.88
C LEU A 54 21.19 8.08 -5.64
N PRO A 55 22.30 7.60 -5.03
CA PRO A 55 22.56 6.16 -4.90
C PRO A 55 21.42 5.33 -4.34
N GLY A 56 20.80 5.76 -3.24
CA GLY A 56 19.64 5.07 -2.66
C GLY A 56 18.43 5.13 -3.60
N ALA A 57 18.03 6.34 -4.02
CA ALA A 57 16.84 6.53 -4.87
C ALA A 57 16.92 5.80 -6.22
N ALA A 58 18.10 5.75 -6.84
CA ALA A 58 18.33 5.02 -8.08
C ALA A 58 18.18 3.51 -7.88
N GLN A 59 18.67 2.97 -6.76
CA GLN A 59 18.51 1.58 -6.40
C GLN A 59 17.04 1.23 -6.10
N THR A 60 16.34 2.04 -5.30
CA THR A 60 14.90 1.88 -5.05
C THR A 60 14.11 1.93 -6.35
N GLY A 61 14.47 2.84 -7.27
CA GLY A 61 13.82 2.96 -8.58
C GLY A 61 13.98 1.69 -9.44
N LEU A 62 15.16 1.09 -9.46
CA LEU A 62 15.41 -0.17 -10.15
C LEU A 62 14.56 -1.31 -9.57
N GLU A 63 14.52 -1.43 -8.25
CA GLU A 63 13.73 -2.47 -7.55
C GLU A 63 12.23 -2.32 -7.83
N VAL A 64 11.72 -1.10 -7.81
CA VAL A 64 10.32 -0.79 -8.15
C VAL A 64 10.00 -1.22 -9.58
N ILE A 65 10.84 -0.84 -10.55
CA ILE A 65 10.62 -1.18 -11.96
C ILE A 65 10.60 -2.70 -12.16
N GLN A 66 11.53 -3.44 -11.53
CA GLN A 66 11.56 -4.90 -11.61
C GLN A 66 10.34 -5.55 -10.95
N SER A 67 9.91 -5.03 -9.79
CA SER A 67 8.73 -5.52 -9.08
C SER A 67 7.46 -5.32 -9.91
N LEU A 68 7.26 -4.12 -10.44
CA LEU A 68 6.14 -3.80 -11.32
C LEU A 68 6.17 -4.66 -12.58
N PHE A 69 7.35 -4.88 -13.19
CA PHE A 69 7.47 -5.74 -14.35
C PHE A 69 7.06 -7.20 -14.05
N LYS A 70 7.35 -7.73 -12.85
CA LYS A 70 6.83 -9.04 -12.44
C LYS A 70 5.31 -9.06 -12.29
N MET A 71 4.72 -7.99 -11.75
CA MET A 71 3.27 -7.88 -11.59
C MET A 71 2.53 -7.86 -12.94
N THR A 72 3.15 -7.32 -14.01
CA THR A 72 2.54 -7.33 -15.34
C THR A 72 2.22 -8.72 -15.90
N ASP A 73 2.77 -9.78 -15.30
CA ASP A 73 2.51 -11.16 -15.70
C ASP A 73 1.11 -11.64 -15.26
N GLN A 74 0.56 -11.04 -14.19
CA GLN A 74 -0.69 -11.47 -13.56
C GLN A 74 -1.80 -10.42 -13.67
N GLU A 75 -1.45 -9.14 -13.76
CA GLU A 75 -2.43 -8.05 -13.73
C GLU A 75 -2.04 -6.87 -14.63
N ARG A 76 -3.07 -6.10 -15.02
CA ARG A 76 -2.88 -4.81 -15.69
C ARG A 76 -2.53 -3.76 -14.65
N LEU A 77 -1.48 -2.98 -14.90
CA LEU A 77 -1.07 -1.89 -14.03
C LEU A 77 -1.88 -0.64 -14.37
N ASP A 78 -2.30 0.05 -13.32
CA ASP A 78 -2.94 1.35 -13.36
C ASP A 78 -2.22 2.33 -12.41
N PRO A 79 -2.44 3.66 -12.53
CA PRO A 79 -1.73 4.65 -11.71
C PRO A 79 -1.90 4.48 -10.20
N GLU A 80 -3.04 3.94 -9.74
CA GLU A 80 -3.27 3.66 -8.32
C GLU A 80 -2.37 2.51 -7.85
N ARG A 81 -2.23 1.46 -8.67
CA ARG A 81 -1.34 0.33 -8.37
C ARG A 81 0.13 0.75 -8.26
N ILE A 82 0.57 1.64 -9.15
CA ILE A 82 1.93 2.21 -9.12
C ILE A 82 2.13 3.01 -7.82
N HIS A 83 1.14 3.82 -7.44
CA HIS A 83 1.20 4.60 -6.22
C HIS A 83 1.38 3.70 -4.98
N VAL A 84 0.61 2.61 -4.90
CA VAL A 84 0.69 1.64 -3.80
C VAL A 84 2.07 0.96 -3.76
N CYS A 85 2.55 0.47 -4.90
CA CYS A 85 3.86 -0.19 -4.97
C CYS A 85 4.99 0.74 -4.53
N LEU A 86 4.99 1.99 -5.01
CA LEU A 86 5.97 3.02 -4.60
C LEU A 86 5.93 3.31 -3.11
N GLN A 87 4.75 3.36 -2.49
CA GLN A 87 4.63 3.55 -1.04
C GLN A 87 5.25 2.40 -0.26
N GLU A 88 5.03 1.16 -0.70
CA GLU A 88 5.55 -0.04 -0.02
C GLU A 88 7.08 -0.11 -0.07
N THR A 89 7.70 0.14 -1.23
CA THR A 89 9.17 0.11 -1.37
C THR A 89 9.87 1.22 -0.62
N VAL A 90 9.30 2.44 -0.59
CA VAL A 90 9.92 3.55 0.15
C VAL A 90 9.85 3.32 1.66
N MET A 91 8.80 2.63 2.14
CA MET A 91 8.67 2.25 3.55
C MET A 91 9.70 1.20 3.99
N ASP A 92 10.10 0.28 3.11
CA ASP A 92 11.17 -0.70 3.40
C ASP A 92 12.56 -0.01 3.50
N ASP A 93 12.76 1.15 2.86
CA ASP A 93 14.06 1.85 2.78
C ASP A 93 14.24 2.95 3.85
N THR A 94 13.15 3.58 4.32
CA THR A 94 13.19 4.45 5.50
C THR A 94 13.14 3.62 6.78
N GLY A 95 14.33 3.22 7.28
CA GLY A 95 14.51 2.52 8.56
C GLY A 95 13.73 3.11 9.73
N GLY A 96 12.53 2.58 9.95
CA GLY A 96 11.66 2.90 11.08
C GLY A 96 11.19 1.60 11.71
N TYR A 97 11.88 1.22 12.78
CA TYR A 97 11.69 0.02 13.62
C TYR A 97 12.16 -1.30 12.99
N GLU A 98 13.46 -1.58 13.18
CA GLU A 98 13.95 -2.94 13.33
C GLU A 98 13.29 -3.53 14.59
N ASP A 99 12.27 -4.37 14.42
CA ASP A 99 11.85 -5.33 15.44
C ASP A 99 12.45 -6.71 15.04
N PRO A 100 13.04 -7.47 15.98
CA PRO A 100 13.96 -8.53 15.66
C PRO A 100 13.16 -9.80 15.37
N SER A 101 12.98 -10.13 14.09
CA SER A 101 12.99 -11.51 13.58
C SER A 101 12.78 -11.51 12.07
N PRO A 102 13.73 -12.03 11.26
CA PRO A 102 13.44 -12.45 9.91
C PRO A 102 12.71 -13.79 9.99
N MET A 103 11.42 -13.77 10.34
CA MET A 103 10.62 -14.99 10.22
C MET A 103 10.23 -15.14 8.77
N GLN A 104 10.89 -16.14 8.18
CA GLN A 104 10.69 -16.76 6.88
C GLN A 104 9.32 -16.49 6.27
N ALA A 105 9.35 -16.14 4.99
CA ALA A 105 8.23 -16.24 4.08
C ALA A 105 7.77 -17.70 4.05
N ASP A 106 6.98 -18.09 5.04
CA ASP A 106 6.42 -19.42 5.16
C ASP A 106 4.91 -19.31 5.01
N ASN A 107 4.48 -19.94 3.91
CA ASN A 107 3.14 -20.20 3.45
C ASN A 107 2.26 -19.03 3.01
N ASP A 108 1.68 -19.32 1.85
CA ASP A 108 0.59 -18.68 1.13
C ASP A 108 -0.70 -18.65 1.97
N GLU A 109 -0.63 -18.14 3.19
CA GLU A 109 -1.83 -17.73 3.92
C GLU A 109 -2.29 -16.43 3.30
N SER A 110 -3.14 -16.57 2.28
CA SER A 110 -3.96 -15.49 1.80
C SER A 110 -4.75 -14.93 3.00
N PHE A 111 -4.31 -13.78 3.54
CA PHE A 111 -5.07 -13.01 4.53
C PHE A 111 -6.26 -12.37 3.81
N GLU A 112 -7.25 -13.21 3.54
CA GLU A 112 -8.55 -12.84 3.01
C GLU A 112 -9.51 -12.71 4.19
N ILE A 113 -10.25 -11.61 4.17
CA ILE A 113 -11.37 -11.39 5.05
C ILE A 113 -12.60 -11.50 4.17
N GLN A 114 -13.42 -12.50 4.44
CA GLN A 114 -14.64 -12.73 3.68
C GLN A 114 -15.82 -12.18 4.46
N THR A 115 -16.37 -11.05 4.02
CA THR A 115 -17.66 -10.58 4.52
C THR A 115 -18.76 -11.03 3.57
N LYS A 116 -20.02 -11.06 4.03
CA LYS A 116 -21.18 -11.49 3.22
C LYS A 116 -21.32 -10.85 1.84
N LYS A 117 -20.73 -9.67 1.60
CA LYS A 117 -20.79 -8.97 0.30
C LYS A 117 -19.45 -8.79 -0.41
N LYS A 118 -18.30 -8.95 0.26
CA LYS A 118 -17.02 -8.57 -0.34
C LYS A 118 -15.85 -9.39 0.19
N LEU A 119 -14.99 -9.80 -0.75
CA LEU A 119 -13.67 -10.36 -0.43
C LEU A 119 -12.67 -9.22 -0.25
N ILE A 120 -12.11 -9.08 0.95
CA ILE A 120 -11.11 -8.07 1.27
C ILE A 120 -9.76 -8.76 1.42
N ARG A 121 -8.80 -8.39 0.56
CA ARG A 121 -7.45 -8.95 0.56
C ARG A 121 -6.41 -7.92 0.96
N ALA A 122 -5.49 -8.30 1.83
CA ALA A 122 -4.29 -7.51 2.10
C ALA A 122 -3.41 -7.45 0.84
N ARG A 123 -3.04 -6.22 0.43
CA ARG A 123 -2.28 -5.97 -0.80
C ARG A 123 -0.76 -5.92 -0.57
N GLY A 124 -0.34 -5.48 0.62
CA GLY A 124 1.08 -5.26 0.97
C GLY A 124 1.56 -6.04 2.19
N LYS A 125 2.88 -6.16 2.36
CA LYS A 125 3.50 -6.84 3.52
C LYS A 125 3.00 -6.28 4.86
N ASN A 126 2.95 -4.95 5.00
CA ASN A 126 2.51 -4.29 6.23
C ASN A 126 1.02 -4.55 6.55
N GLN A 127 0.18 -4.68 5.52
CA GLN A 127 -1.23 -5.05 5.71
C GLN A 127 -1.38 -6.50 6.14
N LYS A 128 -0.62 -7.41 5.53
CA LYS A 128 -0.59 -8.83 5.92
C LYS A 128 -0.11 -8.98 7.36
N PHE A 129 0.99 -8.30 7.72
CA PHE A 129 1.49 -8.26 9.09
C PHE A 129 0.45 -7.70 10.05
N TYR A 130 -0.20 -6.59 9.71
CA TYR A 130 -1.24 -6.00 10.55
C TYR A 130 -2.43 -6.95 10.80
N LEU A 131 -2.91 -7.64 9.76
CA LEU A 131 -3.97 -8.64 9.90
C LEU A 131 -3.54 -9.86 10.73
N LYS A 132 -2.30 -10.30 10.55
CA LYS A 132 -1.71 -11.35 11.37
C LYS A 132 -1.65 -10.93 12.84
N SER A 133 -1.19 -9.71 13.13
CA SER A 133 -1.15 -9.16 14.48
C SER A 133 -2.54 -9.11 15.11
N ILE A 134 -3.58 -8.72 14.37
CA ILE A 134 -4.97 -8.72 14.86
C ILE A 134 -5.45 -10.13 15.24
N ARG A 135 -5.03 -11.17 14.52
CA ARG A 135 -5.45 -12.56 14.79
C ARG A 135 -4.69 -13.20 15.94
N GLU A 136 -3.39 -12.92 16.06
CA GLU A 136 -2.50 -13.61 17.00
C GLU A 136 -2.36 -12.92 18.37
N HIS A 137 -2.77 -11.65 18.49
CA HIS A 137 -2.56 -10.86 19.70
C HIS A 137 -3.87 -10.25 20.21
N ASP A 138 -4.00 -10.12 21.53
CA ASP A 138 -5.17 -9.48 22.17
C ASP A 138 -5.29 -7.98 21.84
N LEU A 139 -4.16 -7.32 21.51
CA LEU A 139 -4.09 -5.90 21.20
C LEU A 139 -3.11 -5.65 20.05
N ALA A 140 -3.57 -4.95 19.02
CA ALA A 140 -2.77 -4.58 17.84
C ALA A 140 -2.84 -3.07 17.57
N PHE A 141 -1.69 -2.44 17.34
CA PHE A 141 -1.60 -1.02 16.98
C PHE A 141 -1.33 -0.86 15.49
N GLY A 142 -2.29 -0.27 14.77
CA GLY A 142 -2.10 0.10 13.37
C GLY A 142 -1.57 1.53 13.27
N ILE A 143 -0.28 1.71 12.99
CA ILE A 143 0.35 3.02 12.80
C ILE A 143 0.76 3.18 11.33
N GLY A 144 0.51 4.35 10.74
CA GLY A 144 0.94 4.63 9.36
C GLY A 144 0.17 5.78 8.71
N PRO A 145 0.59 6.24 7.53
CA PRO A 145 0.02 7.40 6.84
C PRO A 145 -1.43 7.18 6.40
N ALA A 146 -2.16 8.27 6.15
CA ALA A 146 -3.54 8.19 5.66
C ALA A 146 -3.62 7.35 4.36
N GLY A 147 -4.71 6.61 4.18
CA GLY A 147 -4.94 5.80 2.98
C GLY A 147 -4.35 4.38 2.99
N THR A 148 -3.53 4.00 3.98
CA THR A 148 -2.92 2.65 4.03
C THR A 148 -3.85 1.52 4.51
N GLY A 149 -5.14 1.81 4.71
CA GLY A 149 -6.14 0.79 5.02
C GLY A 149 -6.23 0.33 6.48
N LYS A 150 -5.46 0.91 7.42
CA LYS A 150 -5.43 0.51 8.85
C LYS A 150 -6.84 0.39 9.47
N THR A 151 -7.64 1.44 9.39
CA THR A 151 -9.00 1.45 9.93
C THR A 151 -9.92 0.49 9.17
N TYR A 152 -9.81 0.47 7.84
CA TYR A 152 -10.65 -0.38 7.00
C TYR A 152 -10.42 -1.87 7.27
N LEU A 153 -9.15 -2.30 7.33
CA LEU A 153 -8.76 -3.68 7.60
C LEU A 153 -9.15 -4.11 9.02
N ALA A 154 -8.97 -3.24 10.02
CA ALA A 154 -9.40 -3.52 11.39
C ALA A 154 -10.91 -3.73 11.50
N VAL A 155 -11.69 -2.87 10.85
CA VAL A 155 -13.16 -2.97 10.82
C VAL A 155 -13.59 -4.24 10.07
N ALA A 156 -12.97 -4.54 8.93
CA ALA A 156 -13.23 -5.76 8.18
C ALA A 156 -12.98 -7.02 9.04
N SER A 157 -11.85 -7.09 9.75
CA SER A 157 -11.55 -8.20 10.66
C SER A 157 -12.55 -8.30 11.81
N ALA A 158 -13.01 -7.17 12.34
CA ALA A 158 -14.00 -7.16 13.41
C ALA A 158 -15.37 -7.67 12.92
N ILE A 159 -15.79 -7.30 11.71
CA ILE A 159 -17.02 -7.79 11.09
C ILE A 159 -16.92 -9.29 10.85
N ASP A 160 -15.84 -9.78 10.27
CA ASP A 160 -15.60 -11.21 10.06
C ASP A 160 -15.65 -12.00 11.38
N ALA A 161 -15.03 -11.48 12.45
CA ALA A 161 -15.12 -12.09 13.77
C ALA A 161 -16.56 -12.10 14.34
N LEU A 162 -17.37 -11.08 14.04
CA LEU A 162 -18.78 -11.04 14.45
C LEU A 162 -19.63 -12.01 13.63
N GLU A 163 -19.39 -12.13 12.32
CA GLU A 163 -20.11 -13.04 11.42
C GLU A 163 -19.80 -14.51 11.72
N ASN A 164 -18.56 -14.82 12.09
CA ASN A 164 -18.12 -16.15 12.52
C ASN A 164 -18.37 -16.43 14.02
N GLU A 165 -19.16 -15.57 14.69
CA GLU A 165 -19.55 -15.72 16.11
C GLU A 165 -18.39 -15.75 17.12
N HIS A 166 -17.16 -15.38 16.72
CA HIS A 166 -16.02 -15.24 17.62
C HIS A 166 -16.22 -14.11 18.63
N VAL A 167 -16.99 -13.08 18.27
CA VAL A 167 -17.39 -11.98 19.16
C VAL A 167 -18.89 -11.75 19.11
N ARG A 168 -19.46 -11.19 20.18
CA ARG A 168 -20.90 -10.86 20.27
C ARG A 168 -21.24 -9.41 19.93
N ARG A 169 -20.24 -8.51 19.99
CA ARG A 169 -20.42 -7.07 19.75
C ARG A 169 -19.12 -6.43 19.29
N ILE A 170 -19.24 -5.42 18.43
CA ILE A 170 -18.14 -4.54 18.02
C ILE A 170 -18.37 -3.18 18.66
N VAL A 171 -17.31 -2.58 19.21
CA VAL A 171 -17.34 -1.23 19.78
C VAL A 171 -16.35 -0.36 19.00
N LEU A 172 -16.86 0.66 18.32
CA LEU A 172 -16.04 1.61 17.59
C LEU A 172 -15.93 2.90 18.39
N VAL A 173 -14.69 3.33 18.66
CA VAL A 173 -14.39 4.54 19.41
C VAL A 173 -13.48 5.42 18.58
N ARG A 174 -13.84 6.70 18.45
CA ARG A 174 -13.00 7.73 17.86
C ARG A 174 -12.95 8.93 18.82
N PRO A 175 -11.76 9.49 19.12
CA PRO A 175 -11.67 10.68 19.96
C PRO A 175 -12.39 11.86 19.29
N ALA A 176 -13.05 12.70 20.10
CA ALA A 176 -13.86 13.83 19.63
C ALA A 176 -13.06 15.00 19.02
N VAL A 177 -11.73 14.88 18.95
CA VAL A 177 -10.83 15.91 18.45
C VAL A 177 -9.98 15.32 17.33
N GLU A 178 -10.12 15.85 16.12
CA GLU A 178 -9.22 15.53 15.01
C GLU A 178 -7.92 16.33 15.12
N ALA A 179 -6.81 15.76 14.65
CA ALA A 179 -5.50 16.39 14.70
C ALA A 179 -5.50 17.66 13.81
N GLY A 180 -5.59 18.84 14.44
CA GLY A 180 -5.35 20.13 13.78
C GLY A 180 -6.57 21.05 13.61
N GLU A 181 -7.79 20.62 13.97
CA GLU A 181 -8.97 21.50 13.93
C GLU A 181 -9.32 22.03 15.33
N ARG A 182 -9.48 23.35 15.44
CA ARG A 182 -10.15 23.95 16.61
C ARG A 182 -11.61 23.50 16.57
N LEU A 183 -12.16 23.17 17.74
CA LEU A 183 -13.54 22.72 17.96
C LEU A 183 -14.57 23.73 17.41
N GLY A 184 -14.73 23.78 16.10
CA GLY A 184 -15.81 24.43 15.38
C GLY A 184 -16.83 23.35 15.13
N PHE A 185 -17.96 23.43 15.83
CA PHE A 185 -19.12 22.59 15.58
C PHE A 185 -19.33 22.42 14.07
N LEU A 186 -19.22 21.20 13.54
CA LEU A 186 -19.75 20.88 12.22
C LEU A 186 -21.24 21.30 12.22
N PRO A 187 -21.66 22.32 11.44
CA PRO A 187 -23.07 22.63 11.31
C PRO A 187 -23.72 21.51 10.48
N GLY A 188 -24.76 20.89 11.00
CA GLY A 188 -25.40 19.74 10.37
C GLY A 188 -26.17 18.86 11.35
N ASP A 189 -27.09 18.08 10.81
CA ASP A 189 -27.93 17.15 11.57
C ASP A 189 -27.11 15.96 12.11
N LEU A 190 -27.60 15.26 13.13
CA LEU A 190 -26.85 14.19 13.81
C LEU A 190 -26.31 13.14 12.83
N SER A 191 -27.10 12.79 11.81
CA SER A 191 -26.69 11.84 10.76
C SER A 191 -25.50 12.33 9.94
N GLN A 192 -25.42 13.61 9.57
CA GLN A 192 -24.30 14.16 8.80
C GLN A 192 -23.00 14.17 9.61
N LYS A 193 -23.11 14.23 10.94
CA LYS A 193 -21.99 14.10 11.85
C LYS A 193 -21.55 12.65 11.97
N VAL A 194 -22.48 11.69 11.91
CA VAL A 194 -22.22 10.27 12.15
C VAL A 194 -21.82 9.50 10.88
N ASP A 195 -22.28 9.95 9.71
CA ASP A 195 -22.08 9.30 8.41
C ASP A 195 -20.60 9.02 8.06
N PRO A 196 -19.66 9.97 8.24
CA PRO A 196 -18.25 9.69 8.01
C PRO A 196 -17.70 8.56 8.89
N TYR A 197 -18.29 8.33 10.06
CA TYR A 197 -17.85 7.30 11.03
C TYR A 197 -18.44 5.92 10.75
N LEU A 198 -19.59 5.86 10.07
CA LEU A 198 -20.22 4.60 9.69
C LEU A 198 -19.83 4.14 8.29
N ARG A 199 -19.28 5.02 7.45
CA ARG A 199 -18.86 4.69 6.08
C ARG A 199 -17.95 3.47 5.97
N PRO A 200 -16.90 3.30 6.81
CA PRO A 200 -16.07 2.10 6.76
C PRO A 200 -16.83 0.81 7.10
N MET A 201 -17.87 0.88 7.94
CA MET A 201 -18.75 -0.26 8.21
C MET A 201 -19.66 -0.56 7.02
N TYR A 202 -20.26 0.47 6.40
CA TYR A 202 -21.07 0.31 5.19
C TYR A 202 -20.26 -0.21 4.00
N ASP A 203 -19.00 0.22 3.86
CA ASP A 203 -18.12 -0.21 2.78
C ASP A 203 -17.62 -1.66 2.95
N ALA A 204 -17.66 -2.20 4.18
CA ALA A 204 -17.27 -3.56 4.52
C ALA A 204 -18.45 -4.55 4.61
N LEU A 205 -19.69 -4.06 4.81
CA LEU A 205 -20.95 -4.83 4.85
C LEU A 205 -21.57 -5.06 3.49
#